data_AF-A0A963RDV6-F1
#
_entry.id   AF-A0A963RDV6-F1
#
_cell.length_a   1.000
_cell.length_b   1.000
_cell.length_c   1.000
_cell.angle_alpha   90.00
_cell.angle_beta   90.00
_cell.angle_gamma   90.00
#
_symmetry.space_group_name_H-M   'P 1'
#
loop_
_entity.id
_entity.type
_entity.pdbx_description
1 polymer ?
#
loop_
_entity_poly.entity_id
_entity_poly.type
_entity_poly.pdbx_seq_one_letter_code
_entity_poly.pdbx_strand_id
1 'polypeptide(L)' 'GALSAETAYDGLMEAGYIVRWLPGQGLPQGLRVTVGAREDMDAIADALAAMAQKAAKAHAR' A
#
# COMPACT_ATOMS: atom_id res chain seq x y z
N GLY A 1 10.98 -2.41 -3.96
CA GLY A 1 10.31 -2.64 -5.26
C GLY A 1 10.05 -1.32 -5.93
N ALA A 2 9.39 -1.31 -7.10
CA ALA A 2 9.07 -0.06 -7.81
C ALA A 2 8.02 0.81 -7.08
N LEU A 3 7.17 0.21 -6.25
CA LEU A 3 6.22 0.91 -5.39
C LEU A 3 6.86 1.19 -4.02
N SER A 4 6.84 2.45 -3.57
CA SER A 4 7.27 2.86 -2.23
C SER A 4 6.13 2.69 -1.22
N ALA A 5 6.48 2.55 0.06
CA ALA A 5 5.48 2.46 1.13
C ALA A 5 4.72 3.77 1.35
N GLU A 6 5.37 4.91 1.12
CA GLU A 6 4.74 6.24 1.17
C GLU A 6 3.64 6.36 0.10
N THR A 7 3.97 6.06 -1.16
CA THR A 7 2.98 6.09 -2.25
C THR A 7 1.85 5.08 -2.02
N ALA A 8 2.16 3.89 -1.49
CA ALA A 8 1.14 2.91 -1.14
C ALA A 8 0.24 3.39 0.02
N TYR A 9 0.80 4.08 1.02
CA TYR A 9 0.07 4.64 2.15
C TYR A 9 -0.92 5.72 1.67
N ASP A 10 -0.45 6.67 0.86
CA ASP A 10 -1.30 7.74 0.32
C ASP A 10 -2.37 7.16 -0.61
N GLY A 11 -2.02 6.21 -1.48
CA GLY A 11 -2.97 5.58 -2.38
C GLY A 11 -4.04 4.75 -1.66
N LEU A 12 -3.70 4.09 -0.54
CA LEU A 12 -4.70 3.43 0.31
C LEU A 12 -5.62 4.43 0.99
N MET A 13 -5.09 5.58 1.43
CA MET A 13 -5.90 6.66 2.00
C MET A 13 -6.91 7.20 0.99
N GLU A 14 -6.50 7.40 -0.27
CA GLU A 14 -7.40 7.76 -1.37
C GLU A 14 -8.47 6.69 -1.65
N ALA A 15 -8.11 5.40 -1.50
CA ALA A 15 -9.05 4.27 -1.61
C ALA A 15 -9.98 4.11 -0.39
N GLY A 16 -9.89 5.00 0.61
CA GLY A 16 -10.74 4.97 1.81
C GLY A 16 -10.19 4.11 2.96
N TYR A 17 -8.95 3.63 2.87
CA TYR A 17 -8.32 2.77 3.87
C TYR A 17 -7.15 3.46 4.56
N ILE A 18 -7.27 3.71 5.87
CA ILE A 18 -6.15 4.19 6.66
C ILE A 18 -5.38 3.02 7.28
N VAL A 19 -4.07 3.00 7.03
CA VAL A 19 -3.15 1.99 7.59
C VAL A 19 -2.06 2.65 8.42
N ARG A 20 -1.13 1.86 8.97
CA ARG A 20 0.03 2.42 9.67
C ARG A 20 1.31 2.30 8.87
N TRP A 21 1.87 3.44 8.51
CA TRP A 21 3.24 3.55 8.01
C TRP A 21 4.22 3.69 9.18
N LEU A 22 5.37 3.01 9.10
CA LEU A 22 6.30 2.82 10.22
C LEU A 22 7.71 3.43 10.02
N PRO A 23 7.88 4.63 9.42
CA PRO A 23 9.21 5.19 9.20
C PRO A 23 9.94 5.51 10.52
N GLY A 24 9.21 5.96 11.55
CA GLY A 24 9.75 6.23 12.87
C GLY A 24 10.11 4.98 13.70
N GLN A 25 9.80 3.77 13.23
CA GLN A 25 10.14 2.50 13.89
C GLN A 25 11.23 1.72 13.13
N GLY A 26 11.97 2.39 12.24
CA GLY A 26 13.01 1.75 11.42
C GLY A 26 12.47 0.86 10.30
N LEU A 27 11.17 0.96 9.98
CA LEU A 27 10.52 0.22 8.89
C LEU A 27 9.89 1.18 7.85
N PRO A 28 10.68 2.08 7.22
CA PRO A 28 10.17 3.04 6.24
C PRO A 28 9.57 2.38 5.00
N GLN A 29 9.93 1.13 4.70
CA GLN A 29 9.39 0.35 3.60
C GLN A 29 8.16 -0.50 3.97
N GLY A 30 7.70 -0.44 5.23
CA GLY A 30 6.65 -1.31 5.75
C GLY A 30 5.34 -0.59 6.05
N LEU A 31 4.22 -1.24 5.71
CA LEU A 31 2.88 -0.88 6.15
C LEU A 31 2.34 -1.97 7.08
N ARG A 32 1.76 -1.58 8.21
CA ARG A 32 1.00 -2.47 9.09
C ARG A 32 -0.49 -2.26 8.84
N VAL A 33 -1.16 -3.33 8.46
CA VAL A 33 -2.60 -3.38 8.22
C VAL A 33 -3.27 -4.10 9.38
N THR A 34 -4.37 -3.54 9.88
CA THR A 34 -5.22 -4.16 10.88
C THR A 34 -6.66 -3.87 10.49
N VAL A 35 -7.41 -4.91 10.14
CA VAL A 35 -8.76 -4.79 9.61
C VAL A 35 -9.62 -5.94 10.12
N GLY A 36 -10.91 -5.68 10.36
CA GLY A 36 -11.81 -6.64 10.98
C GLY A 36 -12.60 -7.51 10.00
N ALA A 37 -12.68 -7.12 8.73
CA ALA A 37 -13.47 -7.78 7.69
C ALA A 37 -12.57 -8.35 6.58
N ARG A 38 -12.97 -9.50 6.03
CA ARG A 38 -12.24 -10.19 4.95
C ARG A 38 -12.29 -9.38 3.66
N GLU A 39 -13.45 -8.81 3.39
CA GLU A 39 -13.77 -8.02 2.20
C GLU A 39 -12.89 -6.77 2.12
N ASP A 40 -12.67 -6.09 3.25
CA ASP A 40 -11.75 -4.96 3.32
C ASP A 40 -10.29 -5.39 3.09
N MET A 41 -9.90 -6.55 3.62
CA MET A 41 -8.55 -7.08 3.35
C MET A 41 -8.34 -7.42 1.88
N ASP A 42 -9.36 -7.99 1.21
CA ASP A 42 -9.34 -8.20 -0.24
C ASP A 42 -9.22 -6.87 -0.99
N ALA A 43 -10.04 -5.88 -0.66
CA ALA A 43 -10.01 -4.56 -1.30
C ALA A 43 -8.65 -3.85 -1.13
N ILE A 44 -8.05 -3.92 0.06
CA ILE A 44 -6.70 -3.39 0.32
C ILE A 44 -5.67 -4.12 -0.55
N ALA A 45 -5.74 -5.44 -0.64
CA ALA A 45 -4.81 -6.24 -1.44
C ALA A 45 -4.93 -5.92 -2.94
N ASP A 46 -6.15 -5.77 -3.46
CA ASP A 46 -6.41 -5.41 -4.84
C ASP A 46 -5.90 -4.01 -5.19
N ALA A 47 -6.13 -3.03 -4.31
CA ALA A 47 -5.61 -1.68 -4.47
C ALA A 47 -4.06 -1.68 -4.50
N LEU A 48 -3.42 -2.40 -3.57
CA LEU A 48 -1.96 -2.56 -3.54
C LEU A 48 -1.43 -3.24 -4.80
N ALA A 49 -2.09 -4.30 -5.28
CA ALA A 49 -1.70 -4.99 -6.50
C ALA A 49 -1.78 -4.07 -7.74
N ALA A 50 -2.86 -3.31 -7.88
CA ALA A 50 -3.02 -2.35 -8.96
C ALA A 50 -1.91 -1.27 -8.95
N MET A 51 -1.61 -0.70 -7.77
CA MET A 51 -0.53 0.26 -7.61
C MET A 51 0.84 -0.33 -7.94
N ALA A 52 1.12 -1.54 -7.45
CA ALA A 52 2.39 -2.22 -7.69
C ALA A 52 2.61 -2.51 -9.18
N GLN A 53 1.57 -2.97 -9.88
CA GLN A 53 1.61 -3.18 -11.33
C GLN A 53 1.85 -1.89 -12.09
N LYS A 54 1.17 -0.80 -11.72
CA LYS A 54 1.37 0.52 -12.33
C LYS A 54 2.82 1.01 -12.14
N ALA A 55 3.34 0.91 -10.92
CA ALA A 55 4.70 1.29 -10.59
C ALA A 55 5.74 0.44 -11.36
N ALA A 56 5.54 -0.88 -11.44
CA ALA A 56 6.41 -1.78 -12.19
C ALA A 56 6.45 -1.43 -13.69
N LYS A 57 5.28 -1.15 -14.30
CA LYS A 57 5.21 -0.73 -15.71
C LYS A 57 5.90 0.61 -15.96
N ALA A 58 5.79 1.56 -15.02
CA ALA A 58 6.46 2.86 -15.13
C ALA A 58 7.99 2.73 -14.99
N HIS A 59 8.46 1.87 -14.09
CA HIS A 59 9.89 1.62 -13.88
C HIS A 59 10.56 0.84 -15.02
N ALA A 60 9.79 0.07 -15.80
CA ALA A 60 10.30 -0.70 -16.93
C ALA A 60 10.38 0.08 -18.26
N ARG A 61 9.95 1.36 -18.28
CA ARG A 61 10.03 2.26 -19.43
C ARG A 61 11.28 3.12 -19.35
#